data_AF-A0AAD4MF98-F1
#
_entry.id   AF-A0AAD4MF98-F1
#
_cell.length_a   1.000
_cell.length_b   1.000
_cell.length_c   1.000
_cell.angle_alpha   90.00
_cell.angle_beta   90.00
_cell.angle_gamma   90.00
#
_symmetry.space_group_name_H-M   'P 1'
#
loop_
_entity.id
_entity.type
_entity.pdbx_description
1 polymer ?
#
loop_
_entity_poly.entity_id
_entity_poly.type
_entity_poly.pdbx_seq_one_letter_code
_entity_poly.pdbx_strand_id
1 'polypeptide(L)'
;MVAGVHYRPHDPADSIGWKLAAVNLSDLAAKGAVPVGCLLNYALSGDAGWDRAFLAGLNQALTRFAMPLLGGDTVAMPAGAPRSLTLTAFGQAQPNVPLRTGVRPGDTIWVTGTIGGAGFGPDGSPRDLARYLRPQPRVAEGQAIAALATAMMDVSDGLLIDAAAWPVPATWRSRSISTRSRSRPQASIHSKPRPPATITSCSLPCLTGRFRRSPLPVSARRAREWAHAHRGRRARPAPGKLGYSHG
;
A
#
# COMPACT_ATOMS: atom_id res chain seq x y z
N MET A 1 -5.69 13.31 -6.30
CA MET A 1 -4.60 14.29 -6.10
C MET A 1 -4.94 15.58 -6.85
N VAL A 2 -4.68 16.73 -6.25
CA VAL A 2 -4.99 18.05 -6.81
C VAL A 2 -3.72 18.92 -6.85
N ALA A 3 -3.49 19.62 -7.96
CA ALA A 3 -2.38 20.57 -8.11
C ALA A 3 -2.44 21.67 -7.04
N GLY A 4 -1.30 22.02 -6.45
CA GLY A 4 -1.22 23.03 -5.38
C GLY A 4 -1.64 22.54 -3.99
N VAL A 5 -2.28 21.36 -3.91
CA VAL A 5 -2.66 20.73 -2.64
C VAL A 5 -1.78 19.51 -2.35
N HIS A 6 -1.67 18.58 -3.31
CA HIS A 6 -0.98 17.30 -3.11
C HIS A 6 0.41 17.24 -3.77
N TYR A 7 0.63 18.09 -4.77
CA TYR A 7 1.88 18.24 -5.51
C TYR A 7 2.02 19.70 -5.94
N ARG A 8 3.27 20.17 -6.04
CA ARG A 8 3.56 21.54 -6.48
C ARG A 8 3.57 21.61 -8.02
N PRO A 9 3.30 22.80 -8.62
CA PRO A 9 3.33 22.95 -10.08
C PRO A 9 4.66 22.56 -10.74
N HIS A 10 5.77 22.69 -10.00
CA HIS A 10 7.12 22.37 -10.47
C HIS A 10 7.59 20.95 -10.11
N ASP A 11 6.75 20.13 -9.47
CA ASP A 11 7.11 18.74 -9.24
C ASP A 11 7.24 18.01 -10.59
N PRO A 12 8.26 17.14 -10.77
CA PRO A 12 8.44 16.40 -12.00
C PRO A 12 7.20 15.55 -12.34
N ALA A 13 6.74 15.62 -13.59
CA ALA A 13 5.52 14.95 -14.05
C ALA A 13 5.55 13.42 -13.79
N ASP A 14 6.69 12.79 -14.04
CA ASP A 14 6.91 11.36 -13.78
C ASP A 14 6.79 11.03 -12.28
N SER A 15 7.30 11.89 -11.40
CA SER A 15 7.16 11.73 -9.96
C SER A 15 5.70 11.91 -9.52
N ILE A 16 4.95 12.83 -10.12
CA ILE A 16 3.51 12.98 -9.87
C ILE A 16 2.76 11.69 -10.27
N GLY A 17 3.07 11.12 -11.44
CA GLY A 17 2.49 9.86 -11.91
C GLY A 17 2.80 8.69 -10.98
N TRP A 18 4.04 8.58 -10.52
CA TRP A 18 4.42 7.60 -9.51
C TRP A 18 3.62 7.78 -8.22
N LYS A 19 3.57 9.02 -7.72
CA LYS A 19 2.93 9.37 -6.45
C LYS A 19 1.44 9.03 -6.47
N LEU A 20 0.73 9.28 -7.57
CA LEU A 20 -0.69 8.96 -7.72
C LEU A 20 -1.00 7.47 -7.49
N ALA A 21 -0.19 6.57 -8.07
CA ALA A 21 -0.34 5.13 -7.82
C ALA A 21 0.11 4.76 -6.40
N ALA A 22 1.23 5.33 -5.93
CA ALA A 22 1.82 5.00 -4.64
C ALA A 22 0.89 5.32 -3.46
N VAL A 23 0.17 6.45 -3.48
CA VAL A 23 -0.77 6.80 -2.41
C VAL A 23 -1.94 5.82 -2.34
N ASN A 24 -2.52 5.43 -3.48
CA ASN A 24 -3.59 4.43 -3.52
C ASN A 24 -3.12 3.03 -3.10
N LEU A 25 -1.89 2.65 -3.48
CA LEU A 25 -1.26 1.41 -3.03
C LEU A 25 -0.98 1.40 -1.52
N SER A 26 -0.82 2.58 -0.90
CA SER A 26 -0.66 2.73 0.55
C SER A 26 -1.94 2.32 1.27
N ASP A 27 -3.11 2.73 0.78
CA ASP A 27 -4.41 2.31 1.33
C ASP A 27 -4.61 0.79 1.23
N LEU A 28 -4.25 0.20 0.09
CA LEU A 28 -4.29 -1.27 -0.06
C LEU A 28 -3.33 -1.96 0.91
N ALA A 29 -2.12 -1.42 1.08
CA ALA A 29 -1.16 -1.92 2.04
C ALA A 29 -1.69 -1.85 3.48
N ALA A 30 -2.37 -0.75 3.84
CA ALA A 30 -3.02 -0.54 5.13
C ALA A 30 -4.16 -1.54 5.44
N LYS A 31 -4.58 -2.31 4.44
CA LYS A 31 -5.55 -3.40 4.57
C LYS A 31 -4.97 -4.80 4.29
N GLY A 32 -3.66 -4.89 4.07
CA GLY A 32 -3.00 -6.13 3.71
C GLY A 32 -3.51 -6.71 2.40
N ALA A 33 -4.03 -5.88 1.50
CA ALA A 33 -4.59 -6.31 0.24
C ALA A 33 -3.49 -6.57 -0.79
N VAL A 34 -3.74 -7.55 -1.66
CA VAL A 34 -3.00 -7.75 -2.91
C VAL A 34 -3.61 -6.85 -3.97
N PRO A 35 -2.84 -5.96 -4.64
CA PRO A 35 -3.36 -5.16 -5.74
C PRO A 35 -3.90 -6.05 -6.87
N VAL A 36 -5.09 -5.72 -7.36
CA VAL A 36 -5.76 -6.40 -8.47
C VAL A 36 -5.69 -5.56 -9.74
N GLY A 37 -5.84 -4.24 -9.58
CA GLY A 37 -5.73 -3.28 -10.68
C GLY A 37 -6.29 -1.92 -10.29
N CYS A 38 -6.31 -0.98 -11.23
CA CYS A 38 -6.84 0.35 -11.00
C CYS A 38 -7.58 0.92 -12.21
N LEU A 39 -8.41 1.94 -11.97
CA LEU A 39 -8.99 2.82 -12.99
C LEU A 39 -8.37 4.22 -12.87
N LEU A 40 -8.16 4.89 -14.00
CA LEU A 40 -7.62 6.24 -14.06
C LEU A 40 -8.61 7.19 -14.71
N ASN A 41 -8.99 8.27 -14.02
CA ASN A 41 -9.62 9.42 -14.69
C ASN A 41 -8.54 10.49 -14.88
N TYR A 42 -8.17 10.74 -16.13
CA TYR A 42 -7.02 11.55 -16.50
C TYR A 42 -7.42 12.86 -17.18
N ALA A 43 -7.17 13.97 -16.48
CA ALA A 43 -7.24 15.29 -17.06
C ALA A 43 -5.98 15.58 -17.89
N LEU A 44 -6.13 15.66 -19.22
CA LEU A 44 -5.06 16.00 -20.15
C LEU A 44 -4.49 17.38 -19.81
N SER A 45 -3.16 17.50 -19.84
CA SER A 45 -2.50 18.77 -19.51
C SER A 45 -2.52 19.81 -20.63
N GLY A 46 -2.75 19.36 -21.88
CA GLY A 46 -2.51 20.16 -23.07
C GLY A 46 -1.04 20.22 -23.50
N ASP A 47 -0.13 19.64 -22.72
CA ASP A 47 1.30 19.49 -23.01
C ASP A 47 1.63 18.00 -23.16
N ALA A 48 1.85 17.58 -24.41
CA ALA A 48 2.17 16.20 -24.75
C ALA A 48 3.48 15.69 -24.10
N GLY A 49 4.44 16.57 -23.81
CA GLY A 49 5.67 16.23 -23.13
C GLY A 49 5.42 15.91 -21.66
N TRP A 50 4.65 16.78 -20.99
CA TRP A 50 4.23 16.57 -19.61
C TRP A 50 3.40 15.27 -19.47
N ASP A 51 2.41 15.07 -20.35
CA ASP A 51 1.54 13.89 -20.32
C ASP A 51 2.34 12.59 -20.49
N ARG A 52 3.31 12.57 -21.41
CA ARG A 52 4.18 11.42 -21.62
C ARG A 52 5.04 11.11 -20.40
N ALA A 53 5.63 12.13 -19.78
CA ALA A 53 6.44 11.96 -18.58
C ALA A 53 5.60 11.45 -17.40
N PHE A 54 4.40 12.01 -17.20
CA PHE A 54 3.45 11.55 -16.20
C PHE A 54 3.08 10.08 -16.38
N LEU A 55 2.67 9.68 -17.58
CA LEU A 55 2.28 8.30 -17.87
C LEU A 55 3.47 7.33 -17.72
N ALA A 56 4.69 7.76 -18.04
CA ALA A 56 5.89 6.95 -17.82
C ALA A 56 6.12 6.66 -16.34
N GLY A 57 6.02 7.67 -15.48
CA GLY A 57 6.16 7.52 -14.03
C GLY A 57 5.03 6.70 -13.39
N LEU A 58 3.80 6.90 -13.84
CA LEU A 58 2.64 6.08 -13.46
C LEU A 58 2.87 4.61 -13.82
N ASN A 59 3.21 4.33 -15.08
CA ASN A 59 3.45 2.97 -15.57
C ASN A 59 4.58 2.28 -14.78
N GLN A 60 5.62 3.02 -14.41
CA GLN A 60 6.70 2.48 -13.58
C GLN A 60 6.20 2.02 -12.20
N ALA A 61 5.33 2.80 -11.55
CA ALA A 61 4.74 2.42 -10.27
C ALA A 61 3.79 1.21 -10.43
N LEU A 62 2.88 1.25 -11.40
CA LEU A 62 1.94 0.17 -11.69
C LEU A 62 2.65 -1.15 -11.95
N THR A 63 3.69 -1.13 -12.78
CA THR A 63 4.52 -2.30 -13.09
C THR A 63 5.23 -2.82 -11.85
N ARG A 64 5.87 -1.93 -11.08
CA ARG A 64 6.64 -2.32 -9.89
C ARG A 64 5.78 -3.02 -8.83
N PHE A 65 4.56 -2.54 -8.63
CA PHE A 65 3.67 -3.04 -7.57
C PHE A 65 2.60 -4.00 -8.10
N ALA A 66 2.75 -4.47 -9.34
CA ALA A 66 1.84 -5.42 -9.99
C ALA A 66 0.36 -4.99 -9.93
N MET A 67 0.09 -3.69 -10.16
CA MET A 67 -1.25 -3.12 -10.22
C MET A 67 -1.57 -2.72 -11.66
N PRO A 68 -2.19 -3.60 -12.48
CA PRO A 68 -2.49 -3.28 -13.87
C PRO A 68 -3.54 -2.15 -13.98
N LEU A 69 -3.41 -1.31 -15.01
CA LEU A 69 -4.46 -0.36 -15.38
C LEU A 69 -5.58 -1.12 -16.12
N LEU A 70 -6.76 -1.18 -15.53
CA LEU A 70 -7.92 -1.91 -16.06
C LEU A 70 -8.73 -1.08 -17.05
N GLY A 71 -8.56 0.24 -17.02
CA GLY A 71 -9.31 1.17 -17.84
C GLY A 71 -9.27 2.57 -17.25
N GLY A 72 -10.06 3.45 -17.82
CA GLY A 72 -10.09 4.85 -17.43
C GLY A 72 -10.88 5.71 -18.39
N ASP A 73 -10.90 6.99 -18.09
CA ASP A 73 -11.43 8.03 -18.95
C ASP A 73 -10.42 9.17 -19.08
N THR A 74 -10.51 9.91 -20.18
CA THR A 74 -9.67 11.08 -20.43
C THR A 74 -10.52 12.29 -20.71
N VAL A 75 -10.24 13.38 -20.01
CA VAL A 75 -10.95 14.66 -20.17
C VAL A 75 -9.98 15.76 -20.54
N ALA A 76 -10.34 16.58 -21.52
CA ALA A 76 -9.64 17.83 -21.80
C ALA A 76 -10.18 18.91 -20.87
N MET A 77 -9.29 19.58 -20.14
CA MET A 77 -9.66 20.67 -19.23
C MET A 77 -9.48 22.03 -19.92
N PRO A 78 -10.28 23.05 -19.55
CA PRO A 78 -10.05 24.43 -19.99
C PRO A 78 -8.63 24.90 -19.65
N ALA A 79 -8.07 25.75 -20.51
CA ALA A 79 -6.73 26.31 -20.28
C ALA A 79 -6.67 27.02 -18.92
N GLY A 80 -5.65 26.71 -18.13
CA GLY A 80 -5.44 27.29 -16.79
C GLY A 80 -6.28 26.68 -15.66
N ALA A 81 -7.16 25.72 -15.94
CA ALA A 81 -7.92 25.04 -14.89
C ALA A 81 -7.00 24.20 -13.98
N PRO A 82 -7.21 24.21 -12.65
CA PRO A 82 -6.45 23.36 -11.74
C PRO A 82 -6.69 21.89 -12.05
N ARG A 83 -5.61 21.11 -12.17
CA ARG A 83 -5.69 19.70 -12.53
C ARG A 83 -6.02 18.84 -11.31
N SER A 84 -7.06 18.03 -11.46
CA SER A 84 -7.40 16.95 -10.54
C SER A 84 -7.10 15.61 -11.21
N LEU A 85 -6.33 14.77 -10.53
CA LEU A 85 -5.94 13.44 -10.98
C LEU A 85 -6.57 12.41 -10.05
N THR A 86 -7.38 11.52 -10.59
CA THR A 86 -8.12 10.53 -9.80
C THR A 86 -7.77 9.13 -10.26
N LEU A 87 -7.41 8.29 -9.30
CA LEU A 87 -7.16 6.87 -9.51
C LEU A 87 -7.96 6.10 -8.47
N THR A 88 -8.60 5.02 -8.90
CA THR A 88 -9.33 4.09 -8.03
C THR A 88 -8.61 2.75 -8.06
N ALA A 89 -8.09 2.30 -6.92
CA ALA A 89 -7.40 1.02 -6.81
C ALA A 89 -8.32 -0.08 -6.25
N PHE A 90 -8.20 -1.27 -6.81
CA PHE A 90 -8.88 -2.47 -6.35
C PHE A 90 -7.84 -3.43 -5.77
N GLY A 91 -8.15 -3.98 -4.60
CA GLY A 91 -7.32 -4.97 -3.94
C GLY A 91 -8.15 -6.12 -3.40
N GLN A 92 -7.52 -7.28 -3.26
CA GLN A 92 -8.10 -8.45 -2.64
C GLN A 92 -7.37 -8.74 -1.32
N ALA A 93 -8.12 -8.78 -0.22
CA ALA A 93 -7.60 -9.09 1.10
C ALA A 93 -8.14 -10.43 1.62
N GLN A 94 -7.49 -10.96 2.65
CA GLN A 94 -7.98 -12.13 3.39
C GLN A 94 -9.26 -11.76 4.17
N PRO A 95 -10.10 -12.73 4.57
CA PRO A 95 -11.37 -12.46 5.26
C PRO A 95 -11.25 -11.57 6.51
N ASN A 96 -10.15 -11.69 7.26
CA ASN A 96 -9.89 -10.89 8.46
C ASN A 96 -9.10 -9.62 8.10
N VAL A 97 -9.76 -8.68 7.44
CA VAL A 97 -9.16 -7.38 7.08
C VAL A 97 -9.04 -6.50 8.33
N PRO A 98 -7.84 -5.99 8.66
CA PRO A 98 -7.70 -5.11 9.81
C PRO A 98 -8.41 -3.78 9.58
N LEU A 99 -9.27 -3.41 10.53
CA LEU A 99 -9.92 -2.12 10.56
C LEU A 99 -8.95 -1.05 11.09
N ARG A 100 -9.30 0.23 10.89
CA ARG A 100 -8.61 1.33 11.59
C ARG A 100 -8.99 1.36 13.08
N THR A 101 -10.13 0.78 13.42
CA THR A 101 -10.68 0.71 14.78
C THR A 101 -10.34 -0.64 15.44
N GLY A 102 -10.63 -0.76 16.73
CA GLY A 102 -10.42 -2.01 17.48
C GLY A 102 -9.22 -1.98 18.42
N VAL A 103 -8.46 -0.88 18.45
CA VAL A 103 -7.36 -0.66 19.41
C VAL A 103 -7.88 -0.71 20.84
N ARG A 104 -7.17 -1.42 21.70
CA ARG A 104 -7.48 -1.62 23.12
C ARG A 104 -6.36 -1.13 24.02
N PRO A 105 -6.65 -0.69 25.26
CA PRO A 105 -5.60 -0.46 26.26
C PRO A 105 -4.70 -1.68 26.40
N GLY A 106 -3.38 -1.47 26.35
CA GLY A 106 -2.38 -2.54 26.37
C GLY A 106 -1.85 -2.93 24.98
N ASP A 107 -2.51 -2.53 23.89
CA ASP A 107 -1.96 -2.68 22.54
C ASP A 107 -0.68 -1.83 22.39
N THR A 108 0.25 -2.32 21.56
CA THR A 108 1.49 -1.61 21.23
C THR A 108 1.39 -1.01 19.84
N ILE A 109 1.81 0.25 19.68
CA ILE A 109 1.85 0.94 18.40
C ILE A 109 3.17 0.63 17.67
N TRP A 110 3.06 0.23 16.42
CA TRP A 110 4.19 -0.06 15.54
C TRP A 110 4.13 0.81 14.29
N VAL A 111 5.31 1.15 13.76
CA VAL A 111 5.43 1.91 12.51
C VAL A 111 6.43 1.22 11.58
N THR A 112 6.11 1.18 10.29
CA THR A 112 7.01 0.67 9.26
C THR A 112 7.86 1.82 8.71
N GLY A 113 9.17 1.58 8.56
CA GLY A 113 10.10 2.61 8.07
C GLY A 113 10.34 3.76 9.06
N THR A 114 10.42 4.99 8.54
CA THR A 114 10.71 6.20 9.31
C THR A 114 9.70 7.29 8.98
N ILE A 115 9.26 8.05 9.97
CA ILE A 115 8.26 9.14 9.84
C ILE A 115 8.95 10.50 9.67
N GLY A 116 8.25 11.47 9.10
CA GLY A 116 8.65 12.88 9.04
C GLY A 116 9.36 13.30 7.75
N GLY A 117 10.04 12.37 7.07
CA GLY A 117 10.84 12.71 5.89
C GLY A 117 10.05 13.37 4.75
N ALA A 118 8.87 12.86 4.41
CA ALA A 118 8.05 13.47 3.37
C ALA A 118 7.43 14.84 3.78
N GLY A 119 7.35 15.13 5.08
CA GLY A 119 6.72 16.35 5.61
C GLY A 119 7.53 17.62 5.34
N PHE A 120 8.83 17.50 5.12
CA PHE A 120 9.67 18.62 4.69
C PHE A 120 9.46 19.00 3.22
N GLY A 121 8.71 18.19 2.47
CA GLY A 121 8.46 18.43 1.05
C GLY A 121 9.77 18.57 0.26
N PRO A 122 9.84 19.50 -0.70
CA PRO A 122 11.07 19.75 -1.46
C PRO A 122 12.11 20.58 -0.71
N ASP A 123 11.76 21.13 0.45
CA ASP A 123 12.65 21.95 1.28
C ASP A 123 13.48 21.06 2.24
N GLY A 124 13.26 19.74 2.21
CA GLY A 124 13.99 18.74 2.99
C GLY A 124 15.33 18.32 2.37
N SER A 125 16.01 17.40 3.05
CA SER A 125 17.22 16.78 2.50
C SER A 125 16.94 16.06 1.16
N PRO A 126 17.95 15.75 0.33
CA PRO A 126 17.74 14.97 -0.89
C PRO A 126 16.99 13.64 -0.65
N ARG A 127 17.19 13.04 0.54
CA ARG A 127 16.49 11.83 0.97
C ARG A 127 15.00 12.08 1.23
N ASP A 128 14.68 13.24 1.81
CA ASP A 128 13.32 13.65 2.16
C ASP A 128 12.54 14.06 0.91
N LEU A 129 13.17 14.81 0.00
CA LEU A 129 12.63 15.10 -1.32
C LEU A 129 12.29 13.80 -2.08
N ALA A 130 13.18 12.81 -2.06
CA ALA A 130 12.90 11.52 -2.71
C ALA A 130 11.68 10.80 -2.10
N ARG A 131 11.45 10.92 -0.79
CA ARG A 131 10.28 10.35 -0.10
C ARG A 131 9.01 11.12 -0.39
N TYR A 132 9.10 12.44 -0.54
CA TYR A 132 7.99 13.32 -0.91
C TYR A 132 7.53 13.07 -2.36
N LEU A 133 8.49 13.02 -3.29
CA LEU A 133 8.21 12.85 -4.72
C LEU A 133 7.79 11.42 -5.05
N ARG A 134 8.50 10.42 -4.51
CA ARG A 134 8.31 9.00 -4.89
C ARG A 134 8.15 8.10 -3.66
N PRO A 135 7.05 8.27 -2.90
CA PRO A 135 6.78 7.45 -1.72
C PRO A 135 6.75 5.97 -2.09
N GLN A 136 7.21 5.13 -1.15
CA GLN A 136 7.27 3.68 -1.33
C GLN A 136 6.14 3.04 -0.52
N PRO A 137 5.03 2.60 -1.17
CA PRO A 137 3.95 1.93 -0.48
C PRO A 137 4.41 0.59 0.10
N ARG A 138 3.94 0.27 1.30
CA ARG A 138 4.39 -0.86 2.13
C ARG A 138 3.56 -2.11 1.91
N VAL A 139 3.30 -2.45 0.64
CA VAL A 139 2.36 -3.52 0.25
C VAL A 139 2.75 -4.87 0.84
N ALA A 140 4.03 -5.25 0.74
CA ALA A 140 4.51 -6.53 1.26
C ALA A 140 4.46 -6.59 2.79
N GLU A 141 4.83 -5.49 3.46
CA GLU A 141 4.75 -5.38 4.91
C GLU A 141 3.30 -5.43 5.40
N GLY A 142 2.40 -4.71 4.75
CA GLY A 142 0.97 -4.71 5.04
C GLY A 142 0.37 -6.12 4.94
N GLN A 143 0.68 -6.85 3.87
CA GLN A 143 0.24 -8.24 3.69
C GLN A 143 0.78 -9.18 4.79
N ALA A 144 2.03 -8.98 5.23
CA ALA A 144 2.64 -9.82 6.26
C ALA A 144 2.07 -9.54 7.67
N ILE A 145 1.67 -8.30 7.94
CA ILE A 145 1.26 -7.85 9.28
C ILE A 145 -0.26 -7.89 9.47
N ALA A 146 -1.06 -7.81 8.39
CA ALA A 146 -2.52 -7.66 8.48
C ALA A 146 -3.21 -8.71 9.36
N ALA A 147 -2.78 -9.97 9.30
CA ALA A 147 -3.36 -11.06 10.11
C ALA A 147 -2.97 -11.00 11.60
N LEU A 148 -2.00 -10.17 11.97
CA LEU A 148 -1.47 -10.02 13.32
C LEU A 148 -1.93 -8.71 13.99
N ALA A 149 -2.36 -7.73 13.19
CA ALA A 149 -2.69 -6.40 13.68
C ALA A 149 -4.10 -6.36 14.28
N THR A 150 -4.22 -5.81 15.50
CA THR A 150 -5.52 -5.47 16.09
C THR A 150 -6.24 -4.38 15.27
N ALA A 151 -5.47 -3.38 14.83
CA ALA A 151 -5.91 -2.32 13.93
C ALA A 151 -4.75 -1.90 13.03
N MET A 152 -5.07 -1.40 11.83
CA MET A 152 -4.05 -1.00 10.84
C MET A 152 -4.53 0.14 9.94
N MET A 153 -3.63 1.09 9.73
CA MET A 153 -3.75 2.21 8.79
C MET A 153 -2.37 2.63 8.28
N ASP A 154 -2.31 3.33 7.15
CA ASP A 154 -1.13 4.05 6.73
C ASP A 154 -1.05 5.44 7.40
N VAL A 155 0.03 6.17 7.14
CA VAL A 155 0.25 7.52 7.69
C VAL A 155 0.32 8.49 6.52
N SER A 156 -0.73 9.27 6.32
CA SER A 156 -0.89 10.21 5.20
C SER A 156 -0.86 11.66 5.68
N ASP A 157 -1.63 11.96 6.73
CA ASP A 157 -1.82 13.33 7.25
C ASP A 157 -0.80 13.65 8.35
N GLY A 158 -0.18 12.61 8.91
CA GLY A 158 0.85 12.71 9.91
C GLY A 158 0.49 11.88 11.13
N LEU A 159 1.50 11.27 11.75
CA LEU A 159 1.30 10.24 12.78
C LEU A 159 0.37 10.68 13.92
N LEU A 160 0.47 11.93 14.37
CA LEU A 160 -0.37 12.44 15.45
C LEU A 160 -1.84 12.62 15.03
N ILE A 161 -2.08 13.12 13.82
CA ILE A 161 -3.44 13.31 13.27
C ILE A 161 -4.08 11.95 13.02
N ASP A 162 -3.33 11.05 12.39
CA ASP A 162 -3.79 9.71 12.05
C ASP A 162 -4.09 8.87 13.31
N ALA A 163 -3.25 8.98 14.34
CA ALA A 163 -3.43 8.28 15.61
C ALA A 163 -4.43 8.96 16.57
N ALA A 164 -4.93 10.17 16.29
CA ALA A 164 -5.81 10.91 17.20
C ALA A 164 -7.13 10.18 17.53
N ALA A 165 -7.57 9.28 16.64
CA ALA A 165 -8.76 8.47 16.83
C ALA A 165 -8.55 7.26 17.77
N TRP A 166 -7.30 6.96 18.17
CA TRP A 166 -6.99 5.83 19.04
C TRP A 166 -6.94 6.26 20.51
N PRO A 167 -7.42 5.41 21.44
CA PRO A 167 -7.31 5.69 22.86
C PRO A 167 -5.83 5.83 23.23
N VAL A 168 -5.47 6.94 23.87
CA VAL A 168 -4.09 7.25 24.22
C VAL A 168 -3.61 6.24 25.27
N PRO A 169 -2.63 5.37 24.97
CA PRO A 169 -2.11 4.47 25.99
C PRO A 169 -1.32 5.28 27.03
N ALA A 170 -1.38 4.84 28.30
CA ALA A 170 -0.67 5.48 29.40
C ALA A 170 0.86 5.55 29.22
N THR A 171 1.44 4.78 28.29
CA THR A 171 2.85 4.86 27.92
C THR A 171 3.05 4.61 26.42
N TRP A 172 3.78 5.50 25.74
CA TRP A 172 4.21 5.31 24.36
C TRP A 172 5.49 4.47 24.34
N ARG A 173 5.48 3.35 23.61
CA ARG A 173 6.70 2.61 23.25
C ARG A 173 6.75 2.47 21.75
N SER A 174 7.65 3.19 21.08
CA SER A 174 7.86 3.05 19.64
C SER A 174 8.79 1.86 19.38
N ARG A 175 8.40 1.02 18.42
CA ARG A 175 9.27 -0.01 17.84
C ARG A 175 9.12 0.04 16.32
N SER A 176 10.25 0.01 15.62
CA SER A 176 10.28 -0.04 14.16
C SER A 176 10.37 -1.48 13.67
N ILE A 177 9.59 -1.80 12.63
CA ILE A 177 9.71 -3.08 11.92
C ILE A 177 10.45 -2.81 10.62
N SER A 178 11.58 -3.50 10.43
CA SER A 178 12.25 -3.61 9.13
C SER A 178 12.01 -5.00 8.59
N THR A 179 11.35 -5.10 7.44
CA THR A 179 11.30 -6.35 6.68
C THR A 179 12.44 -6.32 5.65
N ARG A 180 13.30 -7.34 5.66
CA ARG A 180 14.24 -7.56 4.55
C ARG A 180 13.49 -8.27 3.42
N SER A 181 13.01 -7.50 2.45
CA SER A 181 12.62 -8.05 1.15
C SER A 181 13.86 -8.66 0.49
N ARG A 182 13.89 -9.99 0.33
CA ARG A 182 14.86 -10.64 -0.57
C ARG A 182 14.39 -10.41 -1.99
N SER A 183 14.95 -9.43 -2.69
CA SER A 183 14.84 -9.38 -4.15
C SER A 183 15.58 -10.59 -4.73
N ARG A 184 14.87 -11.45 -5.46
CA ARG A 184 15.48 -12.41 -6.40
C ARG A 184 15.22 -11.91 -7.83
N PRO A 185 16.15 -12.12 -8.78
CA PRO A 185 15.96 -11.72 -10.17
C PRO A 185 14.69 -12.38 -10.75
N GLN A 186 14.01 -11.67 -11.65
CA GLN A 186 12.84 -12.16 -12.37
C GLN A 186 13.13 -13.50 -13.05
N ALA A 187 12.45 -14.56 -12.62
CA ALA A 187 12.36 -15.81 -13.37
C ALA A 187 10.98 -15.86 -14.03
N SER A 188 11.01 -16.22 -15.31
CA SER A 188 9.88 -16.34 -16.24
C SER A 188 8.68 -17.10 -15.67
N ILE A 189 7.52 -16.65 -16.14
CA ILE A 189 6.17 -17.15 -15.88
C ILE A 189 6.12 -18.67 -16.04
N HIS A 190 5.90 -19.42 -14.94
CA HIS A 190 5.11 -20.66 -14.85
C HIS A 190 4.82 -21.02 -13.37
N SER A 191 3.70 -21.72 -13.17
CA SER A 191 2.84 -21.88 -11.99
C SER A 191 3.43 -22.44 -10.67
N LYS A 192 3.00 -21.86 -9.52
CA LYS A 192 2.49 -22.50 -8.27
C LYS A 192 2.37 -21.49 -7.10
N PRO A 193 1.43 -21.66 -6.15
CA PRO A 193 1.29 -20.79 -4.99
C PRO A 193 2.50 -20.91 -4.05
N ARG A 194 3.06 -19.76 -3.66
CA ARG A 194 4.25 -19.62 -2.80
C ARG A 194 3.87 -19.65 -1.31
N PRO A 195 4.74 -20.17 -0.41
CA PRO A 195 4.56 -20.05 1.03
C PRO A 195 4.78 -18.61 1.54
N PRO A 196 4.22 -18.22 2.70
CA PRO A 196 4.35 -16.87 3.24
C PRO A 196 5.79 -16.53 3.66
N ALA A 197 6.14 -15.24 3.54
CA ALA A 197 7.45 -14.69 3.85
C ALA A 197 7.87 -14.95 5.31
N THR A 198 9.12 -15.34 5.52
CA THR A 198 9.71 -15.56 6.85
C THR A 198 10.27 -14.25 7.41
N ILE A 199 9.71 -13.77 8.52
CA ILE A 199 10.28 -12.67 9.31
C ILE A 199 11.64 -13.14 9.85
N THR A 200 12.73 -12.62 9.27
CA THR A 200 14.09 -13.03 9.62
C THR A 200 14.79 -11.94 10.41
N SER A 201 14.99 -12.21 11.71
CA SER A 201 15.91 -11.59 12.66
C SER A 201 15.77 -10.09 12.98
N CYS A 202 15.63 -9.81 14.27
CA CYS A 202 15.80 -8.52 14.92
C CYS A 202 17.30 -8.32 15.23
N SER A 203 17.94 -7.29 14.69
CA SER A 203 19.34 -6.95 15.01
C SER A 203 19.39 -5.71 15.91
N LEU A 204 19.85 -5.90 17.15
CA LEU A 204 20.14 -4.89 18.17
C LEU A 204 21.68 -4.76 18.34
N PRO A 205 22.22 -3.56 18.60
CA PRO A 205 23.46 -3.41 19.36
C PRO A 205 23.20 -3.75 20.84
N CYS A 206 24.14 -4.48 21.43
CA CYS A 206 24.08 -5.08 22.75
C CYS A 206 24.00 -4.04 23.89
N LEU A 207 23.02 -4.20 24.79
CA LEU A 207 23.13 -3.80 26.19
C LEU A 207 22.71 -5.01 27.02
N THR A 208 23.65 -5.49 27.83
CA THR A 208 23.58 -6.73 28.60
C THR A 208 22.46 -6.69 29.63
N GLY A 209 21.44 -7.52 29.45
CA GLY A 209 20.43 -7.82 30.46
C GLY A 209 19.94 -9.26 30.29
N ARG A 210 20.28 -10.13 31.25
CA ARG A 210 19.81 -11.53 31.28
C ARG A 210 18.28 -11.55 31.31
N PHE A 211 17.65 -12.26 30.37
CA PHE A 211 16.25 -12.65 30.48
C PHE A 211 16.07 -14.16 30.23
N ARG A 212 15.37 -14.78 31.17
CA ARG A 212 14.96 -16.19 31.16
C ARG A 212 14.05 -16.47 29.97
N ARG A 213 14.24 -17.65 29.35
CA ARG A 213 13.34 -18.21 28.33
C ARG A 213 12.02 -18.63 28.99
N SER A 214 10.90 -18.09 28.53
CA SER A 214 9.58 -18.72 28.69
C SER A 214 9.14 -19.26 27.32
N PRO A 215 8.59 -20.49 27.24
CA PRO A 215 8.16 -21.06 25.98
C PRO A 215 6.82 -20.47 25.51
N LEU A 216 6.71 -20.21 24.20
CA LEU A 216 5.44 -19.88 23.53
C LEU A 216 4.49 -21.09 23.60
N PRO A 217 3.19 -20.91 23.92
CA PRO A 217 2.21 -21.97 23.75
C PRO A 217 1.76 -22.00 22.29
N VAL A 218 1.62 -23.22 21.78
CA VAL A 218 0.87 -23.69 20.60
C VAL A 218 1.75 -24.58 19.72
N SER A 219 1.52 -25.87 19.84
CA SER A 219 2.08 -26.93 19.00
C SER A 219 1.57 -26.80 17.56
N ALA A 220 2.48 -26.78 16.58
CA ALA A 220 2.17 -26.96 15.17
C ALA A 220 1.59 -28.37 14.93
N ARG A 221 0.27 -28.50 14.71
CA ARG A 221 -0.33 -29.72 14.14
C ARG A 221 -0.58 -29.56 12.64
N ARG A 222 -0.33 -30.66 11.93
CA ARG A 222 -0.04 -30.79 10.50
C ARG A 222 -1.23 -30.48 9.59
N ALA A 223 -0.97 -29.69 8.53
CA ALA A 223 -1.86 -29.49 7.40
C ALA A 223 -1.85 -30.71 6.46
N ARG A 224 -2.70 -31.72 6.70
CA ARG A 224 -2.96 -32.80 5.72
C ARG A 224 -4.43 -33.15 5.48
N GLU A 225 -5.40 -32.56 6.17
CA GLU A 225 -6.80 -32.98 6.04
C GLU A 225 -7.67 -32.12 5.10
N TRP A 226 -7.15 -31.01 4.56
CA TRP A 226 -7.98 -30.12 3.74
C TRP A 226 -8.13 -30.55 2.26
N ALA A 227 -7.36 -31.53 1.79
CA ALA A 227 -7.30 -31.89 0.37
C ALA A 227 -8.48 -32.76 -0.14
N HIS A 228 -9.42 -33.16 0.72
CA HIS A 228 -10.52 -34.07 0.32
C HIS A 228 -11.89 -33.41 0.09
N ALA A 229 -12.11 -32.16 0.51
CA ALA A 229 -13.48 -31.62 0.58
C ALA A 229 -14.00 -30.89 -0.68
N HIS A 230 -13.17 -30.56 -1.69
CA HIS A 230 -13.57 -29.61 -2.75
C HIS A 230 -13.17 -30.01 -4.17
N ARG A 231 -13.26 -31.30 -4.54
CA ARG A 231 -13.33 -31.69 -5.95
C ARG A 231 -14.81 -31.71 -6.38
N GLY A 232 -15.22 -30.78 -7.25
CA GLY A 232 -16.39 -31.03 -8.10
C GLY A 232 -17.45 -29.94 -8.30
N ARG A 233 -17.17 -28.63 -8.18
CA ARG A 233 -18.16 -27.61 -8.59
C ARG A 233 -17.60 -26.70 -9.69
N ARG A 234 -18.04 -26.96 -10.93
CA ARG A 234 -17.84 -26.08 -12.09
C ARG A 234 -18.72 -24.83 -11.91
N ALA A 235 -18.12 -23.64 -12.01
CA ALA A 235 -18.87 -22.38 -12.08
C ALA A 235 -19.49 -22.21 -13.49
N ARG A 236 -20.77 -21.84 -13.55
CA ARG A 236 -21.46 -21.41 -14.79
C ARG A 236 -21.46 -19.87 -14.84
N PRO A 237 -21.24 -19.24 -16.01
CA PRO A 237 -21.36 -17.79 -16.15
C PRO A 237 -22.84 -17.35 -16.20
N ALA A 238 -23.15 -16.21 -15.58
CA ALA A 238 -24.47 -15.58 -15.66
C ALA A 238 -24.59 -14.71 -16.93
N PRO A 239 -25.77 -14.64 -17.57
CA PRO A 239 -25.97 -13.91 -18.82
C PRO A 239 -26.08 -12.39 -18.60
N GLY A 240 -25.49 -11.63 -19.52
CA GLY A 240 -25.53 -10.17 -19.52
C GLY A 240 -26.77 -9.59 -20.18
N LYS A 241 -27.20 -8.42 -19.67
CA LYS A 241 -27.73 -7.24 -20.37
C LYS A 241 -28.34 -6.29 -19.33
N LEU A 242 -27.74 -5.11 -19.17
CA LEU A 242 -28.41 -3.95 -18.57
C LEU A 242 -28.24 -2.81 -19.58
N GLY A 243 -29.32 -2.55 -20.31
CA GLY A 243 -29.45 -1.39 -21.19
C GLY A 243 -29.70 -0.14 -20.37
N TYR A 244 -29.12 0.97 -20.80
CA TYR A 244 -29.43 2.31 -20.31
C TYR A 244 -30.09 3.09 -21.45
N SER A 245 -31.25 3.66 -21.15
CA SER A 245 -31.96 4.63 -22.00
C SER A 245 -31.75 6.02 -21.39
N HIS A 246 -31.38 6.99 -22.22
CA HIS A 246 -31.25 8.39 -21.83
C HIS A 246 -32.62 9.04 -21.62
N GLY A 247 -32.71 9.85 -20.56
CA GLY A 247 -33.69 10.92 -20.36
C GLY A 247 -32.94 12.18 -19.96
#